data_AF-B6Y6V7-F1
#
_entry.id   AF-B6Y6V7-F1
#
_cell.length_a   1.000
_cell.length_b   1.000
_cell.length_c   1.000
_cell.angle_alpha   90.00
_cell.angle_beta   90.00
_cell.angle_gamma   90.00
#
_symmetry.space_group_name_H-M   'P 1'
#
loop_
_entity.id
_entity.type
_entity.pdbx_description
1 polymer ?
#
loop_
_entity_poly.entity_id
_entity_poly.type
_entity_poly.pdbx_seq_one_letter_code
_entity_poly.pdbx_strand_id
1 'polypeptide(L)'
;MISENKEIIYSIKRSILPSPVPIIQVTTNECKSSTGATSSRILYLKKEGQLLYPLDVGEIEMIKAELGSYAFAAQYQQNPLPLSSGIIKQEWLKRYRNFPDNLSHITQSWDTAVSTNDSSGFSVCTTWTKVNNKFYLLDVYRAKLEYPKLKEQVLSLAARWKPHAILIEAKTSGQQLIQELKTIPVIEIVPHNSKIARFHQIVPIIESGKVFLPHQAIWLSDFEYEILMFPETRHDDQVDSTVQYLQWMRDSSFRVAAIRTL
;
A
#
# COMPACT_ATOMS: atom_id res chain seq x y z
N MET A 1 16.93 -2.48 -39.49
CA MET A 1 17.75 -3.50 -38.79
C MET A 1 17.90 -2.97 -37.36
N ILE A 2 17.32 -3.53 -36.29
CA ILE A 2 17.26 -4.97 -35.87
C ILE A 2 18.70 -5.51 -35.97
N SER A 3 19.51 -5.76 -34.94
CA SER A 3 19.34 -6.56 -33.71
C SER A 3 20.50 -6.21 -32.71
N GLU A 4 20.65 -6.69 -31.46
CA GLU A 4 19.77 -7.42 -30.54
C GLU A 4 20.27 -7.42 -29.06
N ASN A 5 19.35 -7.67 -28.12
CA ASN A 5 19.45 -8.51 -26.91
C ASN A 5 20.42 -8.24 -25.71
N LYS A 6 19.76 -8.17 -24.54
CA LYS A 6 20.06 -8.85 -23.25
C LYS A 6 21.35 -8.48 -22.50
N GLU A 7 21.16 -7.82 -21.35
CA GLU A 7 21.93 -8.15 -20.15
C GLU A 7 21.09 -8.98 -19.17
N ILE A 8 21.79 -9.80 -18.39
CA ILE A 8 21.24 -10.96 -17.67
C ILE A 8 20.95 -10.60 -16.21
N ILE A 9 19.81 -11.09 -15.73
CA ILE A 9 19.36 -11.00 -14.34
C ILE A 9 20.31 -11.80 -13.44
N TYR A 10 21.10 -11.07 -12.64
CA TYR A 10 21.95 -11.46 -11.50
C TYR A 10 22.84 -12.72 -11.61
N SER A 11 24.17 -12.51 -11.58
CA SER A 11 25.15 -13.55 -11.26
C SER A 11 25.56 -13.45 -9.79
N ILE A 12 25.26 -14.48 -8.99
CA ILE A 12 25.57 -14.51 -7.56
C ILE A 12 27.06 -14.80 -7.36
N LYS A 13 27.85 -13.76 -7.06
CA LYS A 13 29.13 -13.91 -6.35
C LYS A 13 28.96 -13.50 -4.89
N ARG A 14 28.98 -14.48 -3.98
CA ARG A 14 29.23 -14.20 -2.56
C ARG A 14 30.64 -13.62 -2.40
N SER A 15 30.74 -12.45 -1.78
CA SER A 15 31.97 -11.98 -1.13
C SER A 15 31.68 -11.70 0.33
N ILE A 16 32.17 -12.57 1.21
CA ILE A 16 32.11 -12.40 2.66
C ILE A 16 33.22 -11.42 3.07
N LEU A 17 32.86 -10.27 3.62
CA LEU A 17 33.73 -9.45 4.49
C LEU A 17 32.83 -8.57 5.39
N PRO A 18 33.14 -8.41 6.69
CA PRO A 18 32.34 -7.56 7.57
C PRO A 18 32.69 -6.08 7.36
N SER A 19 31.69 -5.26 7.02
CA SER A 19 31.80 -3.79 7.02
C SER A 19 31.91 -3.27 8.47
N PRO A 20 32.72 -2.23 8.77
CA PRO A 20 32.96 -1.80 10.14
C PRO A 20 31.70 -1.21 10.80
N VAL A 21 31.51 -1.52 12.09
CA VAL A 21 30.35 -1.09 12.87
C VAL A 21 30.32 0.45 12.98
N PRO A 22 29.27 1.13 12.47
CA PRO A 22 29.16 2.58 12.61
C PRO A 22 28.77 2.99 14.02
N ILE A 23 29.33 4.12 14.47
CA ILE A 23 29.20 4.61 15.85
C ILE A 23 27.79 5.18 16.07
N ILE A 24 27.04 4.57 16.99
CA ILE A 24 25.75 5.08 17.46
C ILE A 24 26.00 6.22 18.45
N GLN A 25 25.38 7.38 18.25
CA GLN A 25 25.41 8.45 19.25
C GLN A 25 24.60 8.04 20.48
N VAL A 26 25.24 8.07 21.64
CA VAL A 26 24.67 7.72 22.94
C VAL A 26 24.54 8.98 23.79
N THR A 27 23.31 9.34 24.17
CA THR A 27 23.06 10.35 25.21
C THR A 27 22.99 9.69 26.58
N THR A 28 23.98 9.98 27.42
CA THR A 28 24.03 9.53 28.83
C THR A 28 23.37 10.56 29.74
N ASN A 29 22.25 10.20 30.37
CA ASN A 29 21.69 10.98 31.49
C ASN A 29 22.14 10.34 32.82
N GLU A 30 22.99 11.05 33.57
CA GLU A 30 23.41 10.61 34.91
C GLU A 30 22.26 10.76 35.92
N CYS A 31 21.72 9.63 36.39
CA CYS A 31 20.81 9.64 37.53
C CYS A 31 21.61 9.35 38.82
N LYS A 32 21.88 10.38 39.61
CA LYS A 32 22.60 10.25 40.88
C LYS A 32 21.69 9.60 41.93
N SER A 33 21.91 8.31 42.20
CA SER A 33 21.41 7.65 43.40
C SER A 33 22.40 7.84 44.56
N SER A 34 21.90 7.97 45.79
CA SER A 34 22.67 8.32 46.98
C SER A 34 23.48 7.16 47.60
N THR A 35 23.64 6.05 46.87
CA THR A 35 24.30 4.82 47.36
C THR A 35 25.20 4.17 46.31
N GLY A 36 26.45 4.63 46.23
CA GLY A 36 27.64 3.81 45.93
C GLY A 36 27.79 3.11 44.57
N ALA A 37 26.79 3.09 43.69
CA ALA A 37 26.84 2.41 42.40
C ALA A 37 26.15 3.23 41.30
N THR A 38 26.93 3.91 40.47
CA THR A 38 26.43 4.66 39.31
C THR A 38 26.01 3.71 38.19
N SER A 39 24.77 3.22 38.25
CA SER A 39 24.17 2.45 37.15
C SER A 39 23.75 3.38 36.01
N SER A 40 24.65 3.61 35.07
CA SER A 40 24.40 4.38 33.86
C SER A 40 23.36 3.69 32.98
N ARG A 41 22.09 4.13 33.03
CA ARG A 41 21.06 3.67 32.07
C ARG A 41 21.24 4.41 30.75
N ILE A 42 21.76 3.71 29.74
CA ILE A 42 21.77 4.20 28.37
C ILE A 42 20.35 4.09 27.80
N LEU A 43 19.76 5.24 27.46
CA LEU A 43 18.46 5.31 26.79
C LEU A 43 18.67 5.49 25.29
N TYR A 44 18.49 4.41 24.52
CA TYR A 44 18.50 4.46 23.06
C TYR A 44 17.15 5.01 22.56
N LEU A 45 17.07 6.34 22.38
CA LEU A 45 15.95 6.97 21.68
C LEU A 45 16.14 6.81 20.16
N LYS A 46 15.31 5.96 19.54
CA LYS A 46 15.11 5.89 18.09
C LYS A 46 13.78 6.53 17.73
N LYS A 47 13.69 7.08 16.51
CA LYS A 47 12.41 7.51 15.95
C LYS A 47 11.64 6.29 15.46
N GLU A 48 10.32 6.35 15.54
CA GLU A 48 9.43 5.30 15.04
C GLU A 48 9.67 5.05 13.54
N GLY A 49 9.72 3.76 13.15
CA GLY A 49 10.09 3.34 11.80
C GLY A 49 11.59 3.42 11.44
N GLN A 50 12.46 3.88 12.35
CA GLN A 50 13.91 3.85 12.16
C GLN A 50 14.47 2.42 12.30
N LEU A 51 15.45 2.07 11.46
CA LEU A 51 15.99 0.71 11.44
C LEU A 51 16.78 0.34 12.71
N LEU A 52 16.77 -0.96 13.01
CA LEU A 52 17.58 -1.61 14.05
C LEU A 52 19.08 -1.43 13.78
N TYR A 53 19.48 -1.65 12.52
CA TYR A 53 20.82 -1.47 11.98
C TYR A 53 20.78 -0.53 10.78
N PRO A 54 21.83 0.28 10.53
CA PRO A 54 21.91 1.12 9.35
C PRO A 54 22.23 0.27 8.12
N LEU A 55 21.18 -0.21 7.46
CA LEU A 55 21.22 -0.84 6.15
C LEU A 55 21.13 0.23 5.06
N ASP A 56 21.70 -0.05 3.89
CA ASP A 56 21.51 0.81 2.72
C ASP A 56 20.14 0.61 2.04
N VAL A 57 19.79 1.50 1.10
CA VAL A 57 18.46 1.49 0.46
C VAL A 57 18.25 0.23 -0.40
N GLY A 58 19.29 -0.29 -1.06
CA GLY A 58 19.22 -1.51 -1.85
C GLY A 58 19.07 -2.76 -0.98
N GLU A 59 19.81 -2.82 0.13
CA GLU A 59 19.65 -3.87 1.15
C GLU A 59 18.22 -3.87 1.73
N ILE A 60 17.66 -2.69 2.04
CA ILE A 60 16.27 -2.56 2.52
C ILE A 60 15.27 -3.11 1.49
N GLU A 61 15.41 -2.77 0.22
CA GLU A 61 14.52 -3.26 -0.85
C GLU A 61 14.66 -4.77 -1.05
N MET A 62 15.89 -5.31 -1.06
CA MET A 62 16.13 -6.75 -1.15
C MET A 62 15.53 -7.52 0.03
N ILE A 63 15.79 -7.08 1.26
CA ILE A 63 15.31 -7.76 2.47
C ILE A 63 13.77 -7.65 2.57
N LYS A 64 13.17 -6.51 2.15
CA LYS A 64 11.71 -6.40 2.02
C LYS A 64 11.13 -7.33 0.96
N ALA A 65 11.81 -7.51 -0.17
CA ALA A 65 11.36 -8.45 -1.21
C ALA A 65 11.45 -9.91 -0.76
N GLU A 66 12.42 -10.26 0.09
CA GLU A 66 12.61 -11.62 0.62
C GLU A 66 11.69 -11.94 1.81
N LEU A 67 11.58 -11.02 2.79
CA LEU A 67 10.83 -11.25 4.03
C LEU A 67 9.37 -10.73 3.99
N GLY A 68 9.08 -9.76 3.11
CA GLY A 68 7.86 -8.97 3.15
C GLY A 68 7.89 -7.85 4.21
N SER A 69 7.24 -6.72 3.93
CA SER A 69 7.23 -5.55 4.81
C SER A 69 6.70 -5.82 6.23
N TYR A 70 5.82 -6.81 6.44
CA TYR A 70 5.36 -7.19 7.78
C TYR A 70 6.49 -7.78 8.65
N ALA A 71 7.22 -8.78 8.12
CA ALA A 71 8.36 -9.36 8.83
C ALA A 71 9.52 -8.37 8.93
N PHE A 72 9.72 -7.53 7.90
CA PHE A 72 10.70 -6.44 7.94
C PHE A 72 10.40 -5.42 9.05
N ALA A 73 9.14 -4.97 9.21
CA ALA A 73 8.77 -4.02 10.25
C ALA A 73 9.02 -4.61 11.65
N ALA A 74 8.65 -5.88 11.87
CA ALA A 74 8.87 -6.59 13.13
C ALA A 74 10.37 -6.80 13.44
N GLN A 75 11.15 -7.30 12.48
CA GLN A 75 12.55 -7.70 12.69
C GLN A 75 13.55 -6.54 12.56
N TYR A 76 13.31 -5.59 11.65
CA TYR A 76 14.26 -4.53 11.28
C TYR A 76 13.83 -3.13 11.71
N GLN A 77 12.56 -2.87 12.06
CA GLN A 77 12.10 -1.54 12.50
C GLN A 77 11.63 -1.51 13.97
N GLN A 78 11.86 -2.59 14.73
CA GLN A 78 11.38 -2.77 16.11
C GLN A 78 9.88 -2.50 16.28
N ASN A 79 9.09 -2.84 15.25
CA ASN A 79 7.64 -2.75 15.28
C ASN A 79 6.99 -4.15 15.29
N PRO A 80 7.26 -5.03 16.29
CA PRO A 80 6.63 -6.34 16.40
C PRO A 80 5.18 -6.17 16.88
N LEU A 81 4.32 -5.74 15.96
CA LEU A 81 2.91 -5.52 16.25
C LEU A 81 2.18 -6.87 16.44
N PRO A 82 1.27 -6.97 17.43
CA PRO A 82 0.38 -8.11 17.55
C PRO A 82 -0.40 -8.32 16.24
N LEU A 83 -0.73 -9.57 15.92
CA LEU A 83 -1.51 -9.97 14.72
C LEU A 83 -2.94 -9.37 14.64
N SER A 84 -3.30 -8.41 15.52
CA SER A 84 -4.64 -7.82 15.64
C SER A 84 -4.65 -6.37 16.14
N SER A 85 -3.60 -5.57 15.94
CA SER A 85 -3.56 -4.18 16.46
C SER A 85 -4.37 -3.16 15.64
N GLY A 86 -4.56 -3.39 14.34
CA GLY A 86 -5.40 -2.54 13.49
C GLY A 86 -6.87 -2.98 13.42
N ILE A 87 -7.68 -2.20 12.70
CA ILE A 87 -9.13 -2.37 12.63
C ILE A 87 -9.54 -3.63 11.81
N ILE A 88 -8.73 -4.04 10.82
CA ILE A 88 -8.96 -5.22 9.99
C ILE A 88 -8.14 -6.40 10.49
N LYS A 89 -8.77 -7.57 10.60
CA LYS A 89 -8.10 -8.82 10.95
C LYS A 89 -7.64 -9.58 9.70
N GLN A 90 -6.49 -10.23 9.79
CA GLN A 90 -5.90 -10.98 8.67
C GLN A 90 -6.81 -12.11 8.17
N GLU A 91 -7.52 -12.81 9.06
CA GLU A 91 -8.41 -13.91 8.68
C GLU A 91 -9.65 -13.46 7.90
N TRP A 92 -9.98 -12.16 7.87
CA TRP A 92 -11.06 -11.61 7.07
C TRP A 92 -10.68 -11.51 5.58
N LEU A 93 -9.40 -11.23 5.29
CA LEU A 93 -8.85 -11.18 3.94
C LEU A 93 -8.71 -12.60 3.38
N LYS A 94 -9.53 -12.95 2.39
CA LYS A 94 -9.51 -14.27 1.76
C LYS A 94 -8.45 -14.34 0.67
N ARG A 95 -8.09 -15.55 0.24
CA ARG A 95 -7.05 -15.78 -0.78
C ARG A 95 -7.61 -16.43 -2.04
N TYR A 96 -7.04 -16.09 -3.19
CA TYR A 96 -7.24 -16.80 -4.46
C TYR A 96 -5.89 -17.22 -5.07
N ARG A 97 -5.88 -18.29 -5.87
CA ARG A 97 -4.68 -18.74 -6.61
C ARG A 97 -4.74 -18.36 -8.09
N ASN A 98 -5.87 -18.65 -8.73
CA ASN A 98 -6.16 -18.27 -10.11
C ASN A 98 -7.17 -17.11 -10.10
N PHE A 99 -7.09 -16.24 -11.11
CA PHE A 99 -8.16 -15.26 -11.36
C PHE A 99 -9.50 -15.98 -11.58
N PRO A 100 -10.65 -15.36 -11.23
CA PRO A 100 -11.95 -15.93 -11.57
C PRO A 100 -12.12 -15.97 -13.10
N ASP A 101 -12.71 -17.04 -13.62
CA ASP A 101 -12.76 -17.35 -15.06
C ASP A 101 -13.38 -16.24 -15.92
N ASN A 102 -14.27 -15.45 -15.34
CA ASN A 102 -14.91 -14.29 -15.98
C ASN A 102 -14.50 -12.99 -15.26
N LEU A 103 -13.40 -12.39 -15.71
CA LEU A 103 -12.97 -11.03 -15.30
C LEU A 103 -13.88 -9.95 -15.91
N SER A 104 -15.11 -9.83 -15.41
CA SER A 104 -16.04 -8.75 -15.76
C SER A 104 -15.94 -7.57 -14.78
N HIS A 105 -16.48 -6.40 -15.17
CA HIS A 105 -16.60 -5.21 -14.32
C HIS A 105 -15.27 -4.78 -13.66
N ILE A 106 -14.17 -4.88 -14.40
CA ILE A 106 -12.86 -4.41 -13.92
C ILE A 106 -12.95 -2.93 -13.58
N THR A 107 -12.52 -2.55 -12.39
CA THR A 107 -12.53 -1.17 -11.90
C THR A 107 -11.14 -0.81 -11.40
N GLN A 108 -10.63 0.35 -11.77
CA GLN A 108 -9.42 0.92 -11.18
C GLN A 108 -9.81 2.01 -10.19
N SER A 109 -9.13 2.08 -9.06
CA SER A 109 -9.29 3.13 -8.06
C SER A 109 -7.95 3.80 -7.85
N TRP A 110 -7.88 5.09 -8.20
CA TRP A 110 -6.68 5.90 -8.05
C TRP A 110 -6.78 6.81 -6.83
N ASP A 111 -5.77 6.73 -5.98
CA ASP A 111 -5.37 7.82 -5.10
C ASP A 111 -4.12 8.48 -5.71
N THR A 112 -4.07 9.81 -5.70
CA THR A 112 -3.11 10.58 -6.51
C THR A 112 -2.40 11.65 -5.70
N ALA A 113 -1.10 11.45 -5.49
CA ALA A 113 -0.21 12.45 -4.92
C ALA A 113 0.38 13.37 -6.00
N VAL A 114 0.89 14.54 -5.57
CA VAL A 114 1.66 15.48 -6.42
C VAL A 114 2.94 15.84 -5.69
N SER A 115 3.99 15.03 -5.88
CA SER A 115 5.40 15.34 -5.59
C SER A 115 6.24 14.05 -5.59
N THR A 116 7.49 14.16 -6.05
CA THR A 116 8.53 13.12 -5.94
C THR A 116 9.38 13.18 -4.65
N ASN A 117 9.15 14.14 -3.75
CA ASN A 117 9.93 14.33 -2.52
C ASN A 117 9.75 13.17 -1.52
N ASP A 118 10.72 12.93 -0.63
CA ASP A 118 10.61 11.89 0.40
C ASP A 118 9.42 12.04 1.35
N SER A 119 8.95 13.28 1.56
CA SER A 119 7.78 13.61 2.38
C SER A 119 6.42 13.49 1.67
N SER A 120 6.39 13.23 0.36
CA SER A 120 5.12 13.07 -0.37
C SER A 120 4.48 11.69 -0.15
N GLY A 121 3.16 11.65 -0.26
CA GLY A 121 2.39 10.42 -0.44
C GLY A 121 2.68 9.76 -1.79
N PHE A 122 2.22 8.53 -1.97
CA PHE A 122 2.38 7.79 -3.21
C PHE A 122 1.16 7.97 -4.10
N SER A 123 1.34 7.94 -5.42
CA SER A 123 0.21 7.66 -6.32
C SER A 123 -0.02 6.15 -6.34
N VAL A 124 -1.25 5.72 -6.04
CA VAL A 124 -1.64 4.31 -5.96
C VAL A 124 -2.81 4.03 -6.89
N CYS A 125 -2.73 2.92 -7.61
CA CYS A 125 -3.86 2.33 -8.31
C CYS A 125 -4.12 0.91 -7.78
N THR A 126 -5.31 0.68 -7.22
CA THR A 126 -5.80 -0.67 -6.96
C THR A 126 -6.74 -1.10 -8.08
N THR A 127 -6.50 -2.26 -8.69
CA THR A 127 -7.31 -2.81 -9.79
C THR A 127 -8.14 -3.98 -9.28
N TRP A 128 -9.46 -3.92 -9.47
CA TRP A 128 -10.41 -4.86 -8.87
C TRP A 128 -11.36 -5.47 -9.90
N THR A 129 -11.95 -6.62 -9.56
CA THR A 129 -13.18 -7.15 -10.19
C THR A 129 -14.18 -7.57 -9.11
N LYS A 130 -15.48 -7.50 -9.43
CA LYS A 130 -16.56 -8.05 -8.60
C LYS A 130 -17.22 -9.23 -9.30
N VAL A 131 -17.09 -10.42 -8.71
CA VAL A 131 -17.71 -11.67 -9.19
C VAL A 131 -18.55 -12.28 -8.08
N ASN A 132 -19.82 -12.59 -8.33
CA ASN A 132 -20.74 -13.22 -7.37
C ASN A 132 -20.75 -12.55 -5.97
N ASN A 133 -20.79 -11.21 -5.96
CA ASN A 133 -20.75 -10.36 -4.77
C ASN A 133 -19.48 -10.48 -3.89
N LYS A 134 -18.39 -11.01 -4.45
CA LYS A 134 -17.03 -11.00 -3.90
C LYS A 134 -16.15 -10.04 -4.70
N PHE A 135 -15.18 -9.43 -4.04
CA PHE A 135 -14.25 -8.43 -4.57
C PHE A 135 -12.86 -9.04 -4.63
N TYR A 136 -12.24 -9.07 -5.80
CA TYR A 136 -10.91 -9.62 -6.01
C TYR A 136 -9.95 -8.49 -6.37
N LEU A 137 -8.90 -8.31 -5.56
CA LEU A 137 -7.81 -7.38 -5.87
C LEU A 137 -6.86 -8.04 -6.86
N LEU A 138 -6.84 -7.54 -8.09
CA LEU A 138 -6.09 -8.11 -9.22
C LEU A 138 -4.66 -7.58 -9.30
N ASP A 139 -4.47 -6.29 -8.99
CA ASP A 139 -3.19 -5.60 -9.09
C ASP A 139 -3.13 -4.39 -8.15
N VAL A 140 -1.94 -4.06 -7.66
CA VAL A 140 -1.65 -2.81 -6.97
C VAL A 140 -0.41 -2.18 -7.60
N TYR A 141 -0.60 -0.98 -8.14
CA TYR A 141 0.50 -0.12 -8.57
C TYR A 141 0.72 0.98 -7.54
N ARG A 142 1.98 1.26 -7.20
CA ARG A 142 2.36 2.28 -6.21
C ARG A 142 3.67 2.93 -6.65
N ALA A 143 3.69 4.25 -6.82
CA ALA A 143 4.90 5.00 -7.16
C ALA A 143 4.80 6.48 -6.77
N LYS A 144 5.94 7.14 -6.59
CA LYS A 144 6.03 8.60 -6.54
C LYS A 144 6.24 9.13 -7.95
N LEU A 145 5.30 9.93 -8.46
CA LEU A 145 5.27 10.38 -9.85
C LEU A 145 4.99 11.88 -9.91
N GLU A 146 5.68 12.58 -10.81
CA GLU A 146 5.23 13.89 -11.29
C GLU A 146 4.08 13.73 -12.29
N TYR A 147 3.25 14.77 -12.42
CA TYR A 147 1.99 14.71 -13.18
C TYR A 147 2.09 14.11 -14.60
N PRO A 148 3.08 14.44 -15.45
CA PRO A 148 3.19 13.83 -16.79
C PRO A 148 3.34 12.30 -16.74
N LYS A 149 4.14 11.79 -15.79
CA LYS A 149 4.34 10.34 -15.61
C LYS A 149 3.15 9.66 -14.94
N LEU A 150 2.45 10.35 -14.04
CA LEU A 150 1.16 9.89 -13.53
C LEU A 150 0.16 9.68 -14.67
N LYS A 151 0.00 10.66 -15.56
CA LYS A 151 -0.90 10.57 -16.73
C LYS A 151 -0.53 9.42 -17.68
N GLU A 152 0.76 9.28 -18.03
CA GLU A 152 1.25 8.15 -18.83
C GLU A 152 0.87 6.81 -18.18
N GLN A 153 1.03 6.70 -16.87
CA GLN A 153 0.80 5.44 -16.15
C GLN A 153 -0.68 5.11 -15.95
N VAL A 154 -1.56 6.10 -15.77
CA VAL A 154 -3.02 5.90 -15.80
C VAL A 154 -3.45 5.31 -17.15
N LEU A 155 -2.95 5.86 -18.26
CA LEU A 155 -3.23 5.36 -19.60
C LEU A 155 -2.66 3.94 -19.83
N SER A 156 -1.43 3.68 -19.36
CA SER A 156 -0.77 2.37 -19.44
C SER A 156 -1.58 1.28 -18.71
N LEU A 157 -1.99 1.54 -17.47
CA LEU A 157 -2.78 0.60 -16.67
C LEU A 157 -4.22 0.46 -17.19
N ALA A 158 -4.81 1.52 -17.74
CA ALA A 158 -6.11 1.42 -18.41
C ALA A 158 -6.03 0.57 -19.69
N ALA A 159 -4.98 0.71 -20.50
CA ALA A 159 -4.77 -0.11 -21.70
C ALA A 159 -4.53 -1.59 -21.36
N ARG A 160 -3.78 -1.88 -20.29
CA ARG A 160 -3.52 -3.24 -19.80
C ARG A 160 -4.77 -3.94 -19.30
N TRP A 161 -5.53 -3.27 -18.42
CA TRP A 161 -6.63 -3.89 -17.67
C TRP A 161 -8.02 -3.68 -18.29
N LYS A 162 -8.17 -2.77 -19.26
CA LYS A 162 -9.44 -2.40 -19.92
C LYS A 162 -10.59 -2.20 -18.91
N PRO A 163 -10.41 -1.31 -17.91
CA PRO A 163 -11.40 -1.09 -16.86
C PRO A 163 -12.69 -0.50 -17.44
N HIS A 164 -13.81 -0.88 -16.83
CA HIS A 164 -15.15 -0.34 -17.11
C HIS A 164 -15.38 0.98 -16.38
N ALA A 165 -14.61 1.23 -15.31
CA ALA A 165 -14.62 2.46 -14.53
C ALA A 165 -13.21 2.72 -13.94
N ILE A 166 -12.79 3.98 -13.95
CA ILE A 166 -11.54 4.47 -13.35
C ILE A 166 -11.93 5.55 -12.35
N LEU A 167 -11.97 5.21 -11.07
CA LEU A 167 -12.30 6.13 -9.98
C LEU A 167 -11.07 6.99 -9.69
N ILE A 168 -11.24 8.31 -9.64
CA ILE A 168 -10.17 9.27 -9.33
C ILE A 168 -10.73 10.31 -8.35
N GLU A 169 -10.05 10.56 -7.23
CA GLU A 169 -10.40 11.66 -6.31
C GLU A 169 -10.22 13.02 -6.99
N ALA A 170 -11.20 13.91 -6.94
CA ALA A 170 -11.13 15.26 -7.51
C ALA A 170 -10.29 16.23 -6.65
N LYS A 171 -9.02 15.89 -6.44
CA LYS A 171 -8.07 16.68 -5.66
C LYS A 171 -6.73 16.80 -6.37
N THR A 172 -6.20 18.03 -6.43
CA THR A 172 -4.88 18.37 -6.99
C THR A 172 -4.63 17.76 -8.39
N SER A 173 -3.78 16.72 -8.54
CA SER A 173 -3.54 16.05 -9.83
C SER A 173 -4.76 15.30 -10.35
N GLY A 174 -5.59 14.75 -9.46
CA GLY A 174 -6.82 14.05 -9.84
C GLY A 174 -7.77 14.94 -10.64
N GLN A 175 -7.90 16.23 -10.29
CA GLN A 175 -8.69 17.19 -11.08
C GLN A 175 -8.15 17.37 -12.50
N GLN A 176 -6.82 17.46 -12.66
CA GLN A 176 -6.18 17.59 -13.96
C GLN A 176 -6.37 16.31 -14.79
N LEU A 177 -6.21 15.12 -14.19
CA LEU A 177 -6.50 13.82 -14.83
C LEU A 177 -7.97 13.74 -15.30
N ILE A 178 -8.94 14.11 -14.44
CA ILE A 178 -10.37 14.11 -14.76
C ILE A 178 -10.68 15.06 -15.93
N GLN A 179 -9.99 16.20 -16.03
CA GLN A 179 -10.16 17.14 -17.14
C GLN A 179 -9.56 16.63 -18.44
N GLU A 180 -8.36 16.04 -18.42
CA GLU A 180 -7.65 15.61 -19.64
C GLU A 180 -8.06 14.23 -20.16
N LEU A 181 -8.40 13.27 -19.30
CA LEU A 181 -8.60 11.86 -19.66
C LEU A 181 -10.05 11.54 -20.08
N LYS A 182 -10.55 12.26 -21.08
CA LYS A 182 -11.93 12.08 -21.60
C LYS A 182 -12.14 10.83 -22.47
N THR A 183 -11.08 10.14 -22.86
CA THR A 183 -11.12 8.97 -23.77
C THR A 183 -11.23 7.62 -23.06
N ILE A 184 -11.18 7.61 -21.72
CA ILE A 184 -11.28 6.42 -20.87
C ILE A 184 -12.39 6.65 -19.82
N PRO A 185 -12.97 5.62 -19.20
CA PRO A 185 -14.17 5.78 -18.35
C PRO A 185 -13.82 6.30 -16.95
N VAL A 186 -13.34 7.54 -16.87
CA VAL A 186 -13.06 8.21 -15.58
C VAL A 186 -14.36 8.56 -14.86
N ILE A 187 -14.41 8.24 -13.58
CA ILE A 187 -15.47 8.64 -12.66
C ILE A 187 -14.82 9.48 -11.55
N GLU A 188 -15.30 10.71 -11.41
CA GLU A 188 -14.92 11.62 -10.34
C GLU A 188 -15.47 11.14 -8.99
N ILE A 189 -14.59 11.08 -7.99
CA ILE A 189 -14.93 10.82 -6.60
C ILE A 189 -14.65 12.06 -5.76
N VAL A 190 -15.61 12.41 -4.90
CA VAL A 190 -15.45 13.42 -3.85
C VAL A 190 -15.60 12.71 -2.51
N PRO A 191 -14.52 12.55 -1.70
CA PRO A 191 -14.62 11.88 -0.42
C PRO A 191 -15.43 12.73 0.58
N HIS A 192 -16.36 12.08 1.28
CA HIS A 192 -17.09 12.66 2.39
C HIS A 192 -16.71 11.96 3.70
N ASN A 193 -16.71 12.72 4.80
CA ASN A 193 -16.26 12.31 6.14
C ASN A 193 -14.72 12.14 6.26
N SER A 194 -14.25 11.98 7.50
CA SER A 194 -12.83 11.74 7.80
C SER A 194 -12.36 10.38 7.27
N LYS A 195 -11.05 10.22 7.06
CA LYS A 195 -10.44 8.98 6.54
C LYS A 195 -10.81 7.75 7.39
N ILE A 196 -10.69 7.86 8.72
CA ILE A 196 -11.08 6.81 9.68
C ILE A 196 -12.58 6.48 9.56
N ALA A 197 -13.46 7.48 9.43
CA ALA A 197 -14.90 7.23 9.24
C ALA A 197 -15.22 6.55 7.90
N ARG A 198 -14.51 6.89 6.81
CA ARG A 198 -14.60 6.18 5.52
C ARG A 198 -14.08 4.74 5.63
N PHE A 199 -13.03 4.50 6.41
CA PHE A 199 -12.49 3.16 6.64
C PHE A 199 -13.47 2.25 7.39
N HIS A 200 -14.04 2.72 8.51
CA HIS A 200 -15.04 1.94 9.27
C HIS A 200 -16.26 1.54 8.42
N GLN A 201 -16.63 2.35 7.41
CA GLN A 201 -17.72 2.04 6.49
C GLN A 201 -17.49 0.81 5.60
N ILE A 202 -16.24 0.39 5.39
CA ILE A 202 -15.90 -0.77 4.55
C ILE A 202 -15.51 -2.01 5.36
N VAL A 203 -15.31 -1.89 6.68
CA VAL A 203 -15.01 -3.01 7.58
C VAL A 203 -16.02 -4.16 7.46
N PRO A 204 -17.35 -3.94 7.45
CA PRO A 204 -18.31 -5.06 7.32
C PRO A 204 -18.21 -5.82 6.00
N ILE A 205 -17.69 -5.19 4.94
CA ILE A 205 -17.48 -5.85 3.64
C ILE A 205 -16.31 -6.84 3.76
N ILE A 206 -15.20 -6.40 4.35
CA ILE A 206 -14.01 -7.23 4.59
C ILE A 206 -14.31 -8.33 5.60
N GLU A 207 -14.88 -7.99 6.77
CA GLU A 207 -15.26 -8.92 7.84
C GLU A 207 -16.16 -10.06 7.33
N SER A 208 -17.12 -9.75 6.44
CA SER A 208 -17.97 -10.77 5.82
C SER A 208 -17.26 -11.72 4.84
N GLY A 209 -15.92 -11.67 4.74
CA GLY A 209 -15.10 -12.57 3.95
C GLY A 209 -15.26 -12.40 2.44
N LYS A 210 -15.67 -11.21 1.99
CA LYS A 210 -15.93 -10.92 0.57
C LYS A 210 -14.74 -10.35 -0.18
N VAL A 211 -13.67 -9.95 0.50
CA VAL A 211 -12.45 -9.41 -0.12
C VAL A 211 -11.41 -10.51 -0.28
N PHE A 212 -10.91 -10.67 -1.50
CA PHE A 212 -9.99 -11.72 -1.93
C PHE A 212 -8.70 -11.10 -2.48
N LEU A 213 -7.58 -11.42 -1.86
CA LEU A 213 -6.23 -11.07 -2.29
C LEU A 213 -5.57 -12.27 -3.01
N PRO A 214 -4.58 -12.06 -3.88
CA PRO A 214 -3.82 -13.18 -4.43
C PRO A 214 -3.07 -13.92 -3.32
N HIS A 215 -2.72 -15.18 -3.58
CA HIS A 215 -1.85 -15.95 -2.71
C HIS A 215 -0.41 -15.43 -2.73
N GLN A 216 0.03 -14.88 -3.87
CA GLN A 216 1.35 -14.30 -4.09
C GLN A 216 1.25 -13.13 -5.08
N ALA A 217 1.84 -11.99 -4.73
CA ALA A 217 2.15 -10.88 -5.64
C ALA A 217 3.27 -10.03 -5.02
N ILE A 218 4.04 -9.31 -5.83
CA ILE A 218 5.19 -8.51 -5.34
C ILE A 218 4.74 -7.40 -4.38
N TRP A 219 3.61 -6.75 -4.68
CA TRP A 219 3.01 -5.69 -3.86
C TRP A 219 2.27 -6.21 -2.61
N LEU A 220 2.09 -7.52 -2.46
CA LEU A 220 1.13 -8.11 -1.51
C LEU A 220 1.47 -7.82 -0.05
N SER A 221 2.73 -7.99 0.35
CA SER A 221 3.11 -7.78 1.75
C SER A 221 3.06 -6.32 2.16
N ASP A 222 3.35 -5.40 1.24
CA ASP A 222 3.25 -3.95 1.46
C ASP A 222 1.78 -3.52 1.60
N PHE A 223 0.91 -4.04 0.73
CA PHE A 223 -0.53 -3.80 0.79
C PHE A 223 -1.15 -4.34 2.09
N GLU A 224 -0.83 -5.59 2.45
CA GLU A 224 -1.37 -6.20 3.68
C GLU A 224 -0.85 -5.52 4.94
N TYR A 225 0.42 -5.11 4.98
CA TYR A 225 0.94 -4.32 6.09
C TYR A 225 0.17 -3.00 6.25
N GLU A 226 -0.10 -2.28 5.17
CA GLU A 226 -0.81 -1.00 5.23
C GLU A 226 -2.27 -1.16 5.68
N ILE A 227 -3.01 -2.13 5.10
CA ILE A 227 -4.42 -2.37 5.42
C ILE A 227 -4.61 -2.92 6.85
N LEU A 228 -3.71 -3.79 7.33
CA LEU A 228 -3.83 -4.43 8.64
C LEU A 228 -3.36 -3.54 9.79
N MET A 229 -2.53 -2.53 9.52
CA MET A 229 -1.99 -1.63 10.56
C MET A 229 -2.63 -0.24 10.56
N PHE A 230 -3.47 0.10 9.59
CA PHE A 230 -4.23 1.36 9.59
C PHE A 230 -5.10 1.48 10.86
N PRO A 231 -5.10 2.64 11.56
CA PRO A 231 -4.56 3.95 11.14
C PRO A 231 -3.11 4.26 11.59
N GLU A 232 -2.40 3.31 12.20
CA GLU A 232 -1.05 3.52 12.77
C GLU A 232 0.09 3.45 11.73
N THR A 233 -0.24 3.56 10.44
CA THR A 233 0.70 3.45 9.33
C THR A 233 1.22 4.81 8.88
N ARG A 234 2.53 4.90 8.57
CA ARG A 234 3.14 6.12 8.00
C ARG A 234 2.53 6.53 6.64
N HIS A 235 1.99 5.56 5.91
CA HIS A 235 1.34 5.73 4.62
C HIS A 235 -0.03 5.09 4.67
N ASP A 236 -0.98 5.67 3.95
CA ASP A 236 -2.36 5.20 3.86
C ASP A 236 -2.94 5.39 2.43
N ASP A 237 -2.06 5.56 1.43
CA ASP A 237 -2.42 5.77 0.02
C ASP A 237 -3.10 4.51 -0.59
N GLN A 238 -2.67 3.30 -0.19
CA GLN A 238 -3.31 2.04 -0.59
C GLN A 238 -4.61 1.79 0.17
N VAL A 239 -4.67 2.23 1.42
CA VAL A 239 -5.90 2.25 2.22
C VAL A 239 -6.95 3.14 1.56
N ASP A 240 -6.61 4.38 1.20
CA ASP A 240 -7.55 5.32 0.56
C ASP A 240 -8.06 4.79 -0.79
N SER A 241 -7.16 4.31 -1.65
CA SER A 241 -7.52 3.68 -2.93
C SER A 241 -8.49 2.49 -2.73
N THR A 242 -8.27 1.65 -1.72
CA THR A 242 -9.14 0.50 -1.38
C THR A 242 -10.50 0.94 -0.83
N VAL A 243 -10.51 1.91 0.09
CA VAL A 243 -11.72 2.46 0.70
C VAL A 243 -12.61 3.10 -0.37
N GLN A 244 -12.02 3.91 -1.26
CA GLN A 244 -12.71 4.53 -2.40
C GLN A 244 -13.43 3.48 -3.27
N TYR A 245 -12.74 2.40 -3.65
CA TYR A 245 -13.35 1.33 -4.43
C TYR A 245 -14.52 0.66 -3.70
N LEU A 246 -14.31 0.23 -2.46
CA LEU A 246 -15.32 -0.52 -1.70
C LEU A 246 -16.55 0.34 -1.35
N GLN A 247 -16.37 1.64 -1.06
CA GLN A 247 -17.48 2.59 -0.90
C GLN A 247 -18.26 2.76 -2.21
N TRP A 248 -17.57 3.00 -3.34
CA TRP A 248 -18.22 3.17 -4.65
C TRP A 248 -19.04 1.93 -5.06
N MET A 249 -18.52 0.72 -4.82
CA MET A 249 -19.23 -0.53 -5.11
C MET A 249 -20.43 -0.77 -4.18
N ARG A 250 -20.34 -0.37 -2.92
CA ARG A 250 -21.45 -0.44 -1.95
C ARG A 250 -22.57 0.49 -2.39
N ASP A 251 -22.25 1.74 -2.66
CA ASP A 251 -23.22 2.79 -2.98
C ASP A 251 -23.88 2.57 -4.35
N SER A 252 -23.12 2.07 -5.33
CA SER A 252 -23.66 1.59 -6.61
C SER A 252 -24.62 0.41 -6.43
N SER A 253 -24.36 -0.49 -5.49
CA SER A 253 -25.26 -1.62 -5.21
C SER A 253 -26.59 -1.14 -4.59
N PHE A 254 -26.55 -0.13 -3.72
CA PHE A 254 -27.77 0.48 -3.16
C PHE A 254 -28.61 1.19 -4.22
N ARG A 255 -28.00 1.92 -5.17
CA ARG A 255 -28.72 2.58 -6.27
C ARG A 255 -29.53 1.58 -7.11
N VAL A 256 -28.93 0.43 -7.45
CA VAL A 256 -29.63 -0.63 -8.22
C VAL A 256 -30.73 -1.30 -7.40
N ALA A 257 -30.54 -1.49 -6.09
CA ALA A 257 -31.57 -2.05 -5.22
C ALA A 257 -32.78 -1.12 -5.07
N ALA A 258 -32.55 0.18 -4.86
CA ALA A 258 -33.62 1.18 -4.71
C ALA A 258 -34.53 1.26 -5.94
N ILE A 259 -33.96 1.18 -7.16
CA ILE A 259 -34.71 1.18 -8.42
C ILE A 259 -35.59 -0.07 -8.58
N ARG A 260 -35.26 -1.19 -7.94
CA ARG A 260 -36.02 -2.45 -8.01
C ARG A 260 -37.16 -2.56 -6.99
N THR A 261 -37.31 -1.56 -6.12
CA THR A 261 -38.33 -1.52 -5.04
C THR A 261 -39.38 -0.43 -5.30
N LEU A 262 -39.40 0.12 -6.52
CA LEU A 262 -40.36 1.07 -7.07
C LEU A 262 -41.12 0.42 -8.23
#